data_AF-T0GN79-F1
#
_entry.id   AF-T0GN79-F1
#
_cell.length_a   1.000
_cell.length_b   1.000
_cell.length_c   1.000
_cell.angle_alpha   90.00
_cell.angle_beta   90.00
_cell.angle_gamma   90.00
#
_symmetry.space_group_name_H-M   'P 1'
#
loop_
_entity.id
_entity.type
_entity.pdbx_description
1 polymer ?
#
loop_
_entity_poly.entity_id
_entity_poly.type
_entity_poly.pdbx_seq_one_letter_code
_entity_poly.pdbx_strand_id
1 'polypeptide(L)'
;MSNAASSPIRHAVVLAHPDPNSFNAMIARAYCDAVEAAGQEVILRDLYAMTFDPVLKNEERPVRKGVTLAPDVRAELDMLRDTNVVTFVFPIWFGMPPAMLVGYIDRVLGAGTTVRQVQDRSAEGPLGKGHLCAITTSGAAADWLEAQGQTEALRELAGTYLFRAFAMRSSEALHIGDVVEGASSAFIEDSLQRVRKRAASICARVGQELYGTPLPPQLGDGS
;
A
#
# COMPACT_ATOMS: atom_id res chain seq x y z
N MET A 1 -24.17 13.46 27.26
CA MET A 1 -23.79 13.28 25.84
C MET A 1 -22.68 12.27 25.80
N SER A 2 -22.95 11.05 25.31
CA SER A 2 -21.95 10.00 25.19
C SER A 2 -20.88 10.47 24.22
N ASN A 3 -19.65 10.68 24.69
CA ASN A 3 -18.49 10.94 23.85
C ASN A 3 -18.19 9.60 23.15
N ALA A 4 -18.82 9.36 22.00
CA ALA A 4 -18.47 8.21 21.17
C ALA A 4 -17.01 8.40 20.77
N ALA A 5 -16.11 7.60 21.34
CA ALA A 5 -14.71 7.61 20.96
C ALA A 5 -14.62 7.46 19.44
N SER A 6 -13.97 8.41 18.78
CA SER A 6 -13.67 8.34 17.35
C SER A 6 -13.00 6.99 17.06
N SER A 7 -13.46 6.28 16.04
CA SER A 7 -12.83 5.01 15.65
C SER A 7 -11.33 5.23 15.36
N PRO A 8 -10.44 4.29 15.68
CA PRO A 8 -9.03 4.47 15.37
C PRO A 8 -8.81 4.51 13.85
N ILE A 9 -7.84 5.32 13.39
CA ILE A 9 -7.39 5.29 11.99
C ILE A 9 -6.45 4.10 11.84
N ARG A 10 -6.74 3.22 10.89
CA ARG A 10 -5.99 1.99 10.66
C ARG A 10 -5.30 1.96 9.31
N HIS A 11 -4.02 1.59 9.32
CA HIS A 11 -3.20 1.35 8.13
C HIS A 11 -2.93 -0.14 7.97
N ALA A 12 -3.04 -0.68 6.75
CA ALA A 12 -2.47 -1.96 6.38
C ALA A 12 -1.23 -1.73 5.51
N VAL A 13 -0.07 -2.21 5.96
CA VAL A 13 1.18 -2.18 5.21
C VAL A 13 1.42 -3.56 4.64
N VAL A 14 1.37 -3.72 3.33
CA VAL A 14 1.59 -4.99 2.65
C VAL A 14 3.01 -4.99 2.08
N LEU A 15 3.87 -5.83 2.66
CA LEU A 15 5.27 -5.99 2.27
C LEU A 15 5.44 -7.23 1.39
N ALA A 16 6.04 -7.05 0.22
CA ALA A 16 6.35 -8.15 -0.70
C ALA A 16 7.87 -8.23 -0.96
N HIS A 17 8.61 -8.78 -0.01
CA HIS A 17 10.04 -9.07 -0.16
C HIS A 17 10.44 -10.36 0.55
N PRO A 18 11.22 -11.28 -0.06
CA PRO A 18 11.57 -12.56 0.54
C PRO A 18 12.58 -12.45 1.68
N ASP A 19 13.50 -11.48 1.61
CA ASP A 19 14.48 -11.23 2.66
C ASP A 19 13.90 -10.32 3.77
N PRO A 20 13.78 -10.81 5.02
CA PRO A 20 13.25 -10.04 6.15
C PRO A 20 14.19 -8.92 6.63
N ASN A 21 15.44 -8.92 6.17
CA ASN A 21 16.42 -7.87 6.46
C ASN A 21 16.66 -6.94 5.26
N SER A 22 15.86 -7.08 4.20
CA SER A 22 15.95 -6.23 3.04
C SER A 22 15.68 -4.77 3.33
N PHE A 23 16.15 -3.91 2.43
CA PHE A 23 15.82 -2.49 2.48
C PHE A 23 14.29 -2.23 2.39
N ASN A 24 13.53 -3.07 1.67
CA ASN A 24 12.07 -2.99 1.64
C ASN A 24 11.44 -3.33 3.01
N ALA A 25 12.00 -4.32 3.73
CA ALA A 25 11.57 -4.61 5.10
C ALA A 25 11.88 -3.44 6.05
N MET A 26 13.03 -2.77 5.89
CA MET A 26 13.37 -1.55 6.64
C MET A 26 12.40 -0.41 6.34
N ILE A 27 12.03 -0.21 5.07
CA ILE A 27 11.03 0.78 4.63
C ILE A 27 9.67 0.49 5.29
N ALA A 28 9.21 -0.76 5.25
CA ALA A 28 7.92 -1.14 5.84
C ALA A 28 7.88 -0.88 7.35
N ARG A 29 8.96 -1.21 8.07
CA ARG A 29 9.09 -0.92 9.51
C ARG A 29 9.10 0.59 9.77
N ALA A 30 9.91 1.36 9.05
CA ALA A 30 9.96 2.82 9.21
C ALA A 30 8.62 3.51 8.93
N TYR A 31 7.83 2.98 7.99
CA TYR A 31 6.46 3.44 7.76
C TYR A 31 5.55 3.12 8.95
N CYS A 32 5.59 1.87 9.47
CA CYS A 32 4.80 1.48 10.64
C CYS A 32 5.13 2.33 11.86
N ASP A 33 6.42 2.49 12.18
CA ASP A 33 6.89 3.31 13.31
C ASP A 33 6.37 4.75 13.22
N ALA A 34 6.34 5.33 12.01
CA ALA A 34 5.84 6.68 11.78
C ALA A 34 4.31 6.79 11.94
N VAL A 35 3.55 5.77 11.56
CA VAL A 35 2.10 5.70 11.77
C VAL A 35 1.77 5.59 13.26
N GLU A 36 2.48 4.73 13.98
CA GLU A 36 2.32 4.58 15.43
C GLU A 36 2.69 5.87 16.18
N ALA A 37 3.79 6.52 15.78
CA ALA A 37 4.20 7.81 16.33
C ALA A 37 3.17 8.93 16.09
N ALA A 38 2.33 8.81 15.04
CA ALA A 38 1.22 9.71 14.77
C ALA A 38 -0.06 9.36 15.56
N GLY A 39 -0.03 8.34 16.43
CA GLY A 39 -1.17 7.89 17.23
C GLY A 39 -2.22 7.13 16.43
N GLN A 40 -1.85 6.60 15.26
CA GLN A 40 -2.71 5.79 14.41
C GLN A 40 -2.30 4.32 14.52
N GLU A 41 -3.22 3.41 14.18
CA GLU A 41 -2.97 1.98 14.22
C GLU A 41 -2.40 1.49 12.89
N VAL A 42 -1.51 0.50 12.95
CA VAL A 42 -0.92 -0.12 11.77
C VAL A 42 -0.84 -1.63 11.93
N ILE A 43 -1.10 -2.36 10.85
CA ILE A 43 -0.86 -3.79 10.75
C ILE A 43 0.07 -4.07 9.57
N LEU A 44 1.17 -4.78 9.83
CA LEU A 44 2.07 -5.26 8.80
C LEU A 44 1.59 -6.63 8.29
N ARG A 45 1.41 -6.72 6.97
CA ARG A 45 1.15 -7.95 6.20
C ARG A 45 2.39 -8.28 5.39
N ASP A 46 3.37 -8.91 6.03
CA ASP A 46 4.55 -9.44 5.33
C ASP A 46 4.16 -10.74 4.63
N LEU A 47 3.95 -10.67 3.32
CA LEU A 47 3.40 -11.78 2.54
C LEU A 47 4.30 -13.02 2.55
N TYR A 48 5.62 -12.84 2.61
CA TYR A 48 6.56 -13.94 2.67
C TYR A 48 6.61 -14.56 4.07
N ALA A 49 6.65 -13.73 5.13
CA ALA A 49 6.59 -14.23 6.50
C ALA A 49 5.25 -14.92 6.83
N MET A 50 4.16 -14.46 6.21
CA MET A 50 2.84 -15.10 6.28
C MET A 50 2.73 -16.39 5.47
N THR A 51 3.73 -16.73 4.65
CA THR A 51 3.68 -17.85 3.69
C THR A 51 2.45 -17.79 2.78
N PHE A 52 2.09 -16.58 2.34
CA PHE A 52 0.92 -16.36 1.49
C PHE A 52 1.06 -17.14 0.17
N ASP A 53 -0.01 -17.81 -0.26
CA ASP A 53 -0.07 -18.48 -1.55
C ASP A 53 -0.52 -17.47 -2.62
N PRO A 54 0.34 -17.03 -3.56
CA PRO A 54 -0.05 -16.03 -4.55
C PRO A 54 -0.88 -16.61 -5.70
N VAL A 55 -1.06 -17.93 -5.79
CA VAL A 55 -1.68 -18.56 -6.95
C VAL A 55 -3.20 -18.50 -6.86
N LEU A 56 -3.84 -17.72 -7.73
CA LEU A 56 -5.29 -17.72 -7.89
C LEU A 56 -5.76 -19.07 -8.44
N LYS A 57 -6.54 -19.81 -7.64
CA LYS A 57 -7.03 -21.16 -8.01
C LYS A 57 -8.37 -21.07 -8.74
N ASN A 58 -8.71 -22.12 -9.49
CA ASN A 58 -9.93 -22.15 -10.29
C ASN A 58 -11.20 -22.05 -9.42
N GLU A 59 -11.13 -22.54 -8.19
CA GLU A 59 -12.21 -22.52 -7.19
C GLU A 59 -12.49 -21.10 -6.68
N GLU A 60 -11.53 -20.18 -6.79
CA GLU A 60 -11.61 -18.80 -6.29
C GLU A 60 -12.12 -17.80 -7.34
N ARG A 61 -12.43 -18.26 -8.56
CA ARG A 61 -12.81 -17.38 -9.67
C ARG A 61 -14.13 -16.64 -9.42
N PRO A 62 -14.19 -15.30 -9.55
CA PRO A 62 -15.38 -14.48 -9.23
C PRO A 62 -16.67 -14.81 -10.00
N VAL A 63 -16.59 -15.57 -11.09
CA VAL A 63 -17.70 -15.83 -12.01
C VAL A 63 -18.62 -16.97 -11.53
N ARG A 64 -18.20 -17.74 -10.53
CA ARG A 64 -18.93 -18.93 -10.09
C ARG A 64 -19.92 -18.56 -8.98
N LYS A 65 -21.22 -18.82 -9.19
CA LYS A 65 -22.25 -18.66 -8.14
C LYS A 65 -21.90 -19.56 -6.95
N GLY A 66 -21.93 -19.01 -5.73
CA GLY A 66 -21.67 -19.76 -4.51
C GLY A 66 -20.19 -20.00 -4.17
N VAL A 67 -19.26 -19.22 -4.75
CA VAL A 67 -17.84 -19.28 -4.36
C VAL A 67 -17.70 -18.96 -2.88
N THR A 68 -17.10 -19.91 -2.16
CA THR A 68 -16.66 -19.71 -0.79
C THR A 68 -15.25 -19.17 -0.85
N LEU A 69 -15.04 -17.97 -0.30
CA LEU A 69 -13.70 -17.40 -0.15
C LEU A 69 -12.81 -18.36 0.62
N ALA A 70 -11.58 -18.55 0.13
CA ALA A 70 -10.56 -19.28 0.87
C ALA A 70 -10.36 -18.62 2.26
N PRO A 71 -10.07 -19.40 3.32
CA PRO A 71 -10.00 -18.86 4.68
C PRO A 71 -8.98 -17.72 4.85
N ASP A 72 -7.84 -17.83 4.17
CA ASP A 72 -6.79 -16.80 4.13
C ASP A 72 -7.28 -15.52 3.45
N VAL A 73 -7.94 -15.64 2.29
CA VAL A 73 -8.56 -14.51 1.58
C VAL A 73 -9.62 -13.82 2.41
N ARG A 74 -10.48 -14.59 3.10
CA ARG A 74 -11.50 -14.04 4.00
C ARG A 74 -10.88 -13.26 5.15
N ALA A 75 -9.84 -13.82 5.79
CA ALA A 75 -9.16 -13.15 6.89
C ALA A 75 -8.56 -11.81 6.46
N GLU A 76 -7.94 -11.75 5.27
CA GLU A 76 -7.40 -10.48 4.73
C GLU A 76 -8.51 -9.49 4.40
N LEU A 77 -9.62 -9.93 3.81
CA LEU A 77 -10.75 -9.04 3.49
C LEU A 77 -11.42 -8.48 4.75
N ASP A 78 -11.58 -9.30 5.79
CA ASP A 78 -12.14 -8.84 7.06
C ASP A 78 -11.19 -7.86 7.77
N MET A 79 -9.87 -8.10 7.72
CA MET A 79 -8.88 -7.15 8.22
C MET A 79 -8.93 -5.83 7.44
N LEU A 80 -8.95 -5.91 6.10
CA LEU A 80 -8.99 -4.73 5.23
C LEU A 80 -10.26 -3.91 5.45
N ARG A 81 -11.41 -4.53 5.75
CA ARG A 81 -12.69 -3.83 5.97
C ARG A 81 -12.58 -2.66 6.95
N ASP A 82 -11.78 -2.82 8.00
CA ASP A 82 -11.63 -1.84 9.08
C ASP A 82 -10.42 -0.90 8.88
N THR A 83 -9.82 -0.87 7.69
CA THR A 83 -8.66 -0.02 7.37
C THR A 83 -9.04 1.23 6.58
N ASN A 84 -8.27 2.29 6.79
CA ASN A 84 -8.41 3.58 6.11
C ASN A 84 -7.32 3.78 5.06
N VAL A 85 -6.16 3.16 5.24
CA VAL A 85 -5.01 3.30 4.33
C VAL A 85 -4.42 1.92 4.03
N VAL A 86 -4.15 1.66 2.75
CA VAL A 86 -3.38 0.49 2.30
C VAL A 86 -2.08 0.99 1.68
N THR A 87 -0.96 0.47 2.16
CA THR A 87 0.38 0.82 1.67
C THR A 87 1.07 -0.42 1.14
N PHE A 88 1.41 -0.43 -0.15
CA PHE A 88 2.24 -1.48 -0.74
C PHE A 88 3.71 -1.09 -0.68
N VAL A 89 4.55 -2.00 -0.19
CA VAL A 89 6.01 -1.86 -0.15
C VAL A 89 6.65 -3.01 -0.92
N PHE A 90 7.31 -2.71 -2.04
CA PHE A 90 7.87 -3.75 -2.90
C PHE A 90 8.98 -3.25 -3.83
N PRO A 91 9.92 -4.12 -4.24
CA PRO A 91 10.85 -3.83 -5.30
C PRO A 91 10.21 -3.99 -6.69
N ILE A 92 10.63 -3.18 -7.66
CA ILE A 92 10.30 -3.36 -9.06
C ILE A 92 11.22 -4.44 -9.63
N TRP A 93 10.65 -5.58 -10.02
CA TRP A 93 11.37 -6.69 -10.65
C TRP A 93 10.84 -6.90 -12.06
N PHE A 94 11.74 -6.83 -13.04
CA PHE A 94 11.38 -6.90 -14.46
C PHE A 94 10.24 -5.94 -14.87
N GLY A 95 10.28 -4.73 -14.31
CA GLY A 95 9.29 -3.68 -14.60
C GLY A 95 7.92 -3.85 -13.91
N MET A 96 7.77 -4.83 -13.02
CA MET A 96 6.49 -5.12 -12.38
C MET A 96 6.64 -5.33 -10.87
N PRO A 97 5.52 -5.30 -10.11
CA PRO A 97 5.54 -5.80 -8.74
C PRO A 97 5.92 -7.29 -8.69
N PRO A 98 6.46 -7.79 -7.56
CA PRO A 98 6.74 -9.22 -7.41
C PRO A 98 5.46 -10.04 -7.58
N ALA A 99 5.58 -11.24 -8.16
CA ALA A 99 4.44 -12.15 -8.35
C ALA A 99 3.66 -12.42 -7.05
N MET A 100 4.35 -12.41 -5.91
CA MET A 100 3.74 -12.50 -4.58
C MET A 100 2.68 -11.40 -4.35
N LEU A 101 3.00 -10.15 -4.70
CA LEU A 101 2.08 -9.03 -4.55
C LEU A 101 0.97 -9.06 -5.59
N VAL A 102 1.28 -9.42 -6.83
CA VAL A 102 0.26 -9.56 -7.89
C VAL A 102 -0.77 -10.62 -7.49
N GLY A 103 -0.32 -11.77 -6.95
CA GLY A 103 -1.21 -12.81 -6.45
C GLY A 103 -2.07 -12.36 -5.27
N TYR A 104 -1.54 -11.54 -4.36
CA TYR A 104 -2.33 -10.94 -3.28
C TYR A 104 -3.43 -10.03 -3.83
N ILE A 105 -3.11 -9.21 -4.83
CA ILE A 105 -4.10 -8.36 -5.51
C ILE A 105 -5.19 -9.22 -6.16
N ASP A 106 -4.80 -10.27 -6.90
CA ASP A 106 -5.74 -11.15 -7.60
C ASP A 106 -6.67 -11.89 -6.64
N ARG A 107 -6.10 -12.53 -5.61
CA ARG A 107 -6.85 -13.39 -4.68
C ARG A 107 -7.65 -12.60 -3.64
N VAL A 108 -7.08 -11.52 -3.10
CA VAL A 108 -7.71 -10.76 -2.01
C VAL A 108 -8.53 -9.61 -2.56
N LEU A 109 -7.89 -8.66 -3.24
CA LEU A 109 -8.59 -7.47 -3.68
C LEU A 109 -9.59 -7.79 -4.81
N GLY A 110 -9.22 -8.68 -5.72
CA GLY A 110 -10.09 -9.20 -6.78
C GLY A 110 -11.32 -9.93 -6.26
N ALA A 111 -11.24 -10.59 -5.09
CA ALA A 111 -12.38 -11.22 -4.44
C ALA A 111 -13.25 -10.22 -3.64
N GLY A 112 -12.65 -9.10 -3.20
CA GLY A 112 -13.33 -8.05 -2.44
C GLY A 112 -14.20 -7.11 -3.27
N THR A 113 -14.14 -7.18 -4.60
CA THR A 113 -14.90 -6.28 -5.49
C THR A 113 -15.47 -7.03 -6.70
N THR A 114 -16.63 -6.58 -7.19
CA THR A 114 -17.17 -7.04 -8.47
C THR A 114 -16.81 -6.06 -9.59
N VAL A 115 -16.79 -6.54 -10.84
CA VAL A 115 -16.59 -5.67 -12.04
C VAL A 115 -17.58 -4.51 -12.06
N ARG A 116 -18.81 -4.73 -11.58
CA ARG A 116 -19.81 -3.67 -11.47
C ARG A 116 -19.46 -2.65 -10.39
N GLN A 117 -19.03 -3.08 -9.21
CA GLN A 117 -18.59 -2.16 -8.14
C GLN A 117 -17.36 -1.35 -8.52
N VAL A 118 -16.43 -1.95 -9.29
CA VAL A 118 -15.29 -1.26 -9.92
C VAL A 118 -15.80 -0.15 -10.86
N GLN A 119 -16.71 -0.47 -11.78
CA GLN A 119 -17.24 0.48 -12.76
C GLN A 119 -18.06 1.60 -12.10
N ASP A 120 -18.88 1.25 -11.13
CA ASP A 120 -19.79 2.17 -10.42
C ASP A 120 -19.09 2.90 -9.26
N ARG A 121 -17.82 2.59 -8.99
CA ARG A 121 -17.02 3.09 -7.85
C ARG A 121 -17.73 2.98 -6.50
N SER A 122 -18.34 1.83 -6.23
CA SER A 122 -19.25 1.61 -5.10
C SER A 122 -18.78 0.56 -4.10
N ALA A 123 -17.51 0.16 -4.15
CA ALA A 123 -16.94 -0.76 -3.17
C ALA A 123 -16.78 -0.09 -1.78
N GLU A 124 -16.71 -0.90 -0.72
CA GLU A 124 -16.66 -0.45 0.67
C GLU A 124 -15.26 -0.64 1.29
N GLY A 125 -15.03 -0.06 2.47
CA GLY A 125 -13.73 -0.12 3.16
C GLY A 125 -12.60 0.60 2.39
N PRO A 126 -11.34 0.15 2.49
CA PRO A 126 -10.23 0.75 1.75
C PRO A 126 -10.41 0.62 0.24
N LEU A 127 -11.22 -0.36 -0.21
CA LEU A 127 -11.56 -0.60 -1.60
C LEU A 127 -12.69 0.30 -2.13
N GLY A 128 -13.08 1.34 -1.40
CA GLY A 128 -13.82 2.44 -2.03
C GLY A 128 -13.95 3.74 -1.23
N LYS A 129 -13.36 3.80 -0.03
CA LYS A 129 -13.32 5.03 0.78
C LYS A 129 -11.98 5.27 1.46
N GLY A 130 -10.98 4.40 1.26
CA GLY A 130 -9.64 4.56 1.84
C GLY A 130 -8.63 5.18 0.89
N HIS A 131 -7.39 5.23 1.36
CA HIS A 131 -6.25 5.80 0.64
C HIS A 131 -5.23 4.74 0.28
N LEU A 132 -4.62 4.88 -0.88
CA LEU A 132 -3.56 4.00 -1.35
C LEU A 132 -2.21 4.71 -1.29
N CYS A 133 -1.20 4.00 -0.84
CA CYS A 133 0.19 4.39 -1.01
C CYS A 133 0.99 3.25 -1.65
N ALA A 134 1.86 3.57 -2.60
CA ALA A 134 2.85 2.64 -3.13
C ALA A 134 4.26 3.19 -2.85
N ILE A 135 5.07 2.41 -2.13
CA ILE A 135 6.49 2.69 -1.92
C ILE A 135 7.28 1.64 -2.67
N THR A 136 7.99 2.07 -3.72
CA THR A 136 8.69 1.16 -4.63
C THR A 136 10.19 1.39 -4.60
N THR A 137 10.95 0.32 -4.72
CA THR A 137 12.41 0.36 -4.84
C THR A 137 12.86 -0.19 -6.18
N SER A 138 14.00 0.26 -6.68
CA SER A 138 14.66 -0.32 -7.85
C SER A 138 16.18 -0.23 -7.73
N GLY A 139 16.89 -1.14 -8.38
CA GLY A 139 18.35 -1.02 -8.52
C GLY A 139 18.77 -0.02 -9.60
N ALA A 140 17.89 0.27 -10.55
CA ALA A 140 18.14 1.29 -11.58
C ALA A 140 17.97 2.70 -11.00
N ALA A 141 18.66 3.67 -11.60
CA ALA A 141 18.46 5.08 -11.26
C ALA A 141 17.04 5.53 -11.64
N ALA A 142 16.48 6.44 -10.84
CA ALA A 142 15.13 6.96 -11.07
C ALA A 142 14.99 7.63 -12.47
N ASP A 143 15.98 8.44 -12.85
CA ASP A 143 16.01 9.13 -14.15
C ASP A 143 16.05 8.16 -15.33
N TRP A 144 16.76 7.03 -15.16
CA TRP A 144 16.81 6.00 -16.19
C TRP A 144 15.45 5.32 -16.35
N LEU A 145 14.78 4.98 -15.24
CA LEU A 145 13.43 4.40 -15.28
C LEU A 145 12.40 5.35 -15.89
N GLU A 146 12.51 6.64 -15.58
CA GLU A 146 11.67 7.67 -16.19
C GLU A 146 11.89 7.76 -17.70
N ALA A 147 13.15 7.74 -18.15
CA ALA A 147 13.49 7.72 -19.57
C ALA A 147 12.98 6.46 -20.30
N GLN A 148 12.80 5.33 -19.60
CA GLN A 148 12.20 4.12 -20.15
C GLN A 148 10.66 4.10 -20.10
N GLY A 149 10.01 5.18 -19.61
CA GLY A 149 8.55 5.23 -19.41
C GLY A 149 8.05 4.35 -18.27
N GLN A 150 8.95 3.77 -17.47
CA GLN A 150 8.62 2.79 -16.44
C GLN A 150 7.86 3.45 -15.28
N THR A 151 8.24 4.67 -14.91
CA THR A 151 7.57 5.44 -13.85
C THR A 151 6.12 5.76 -14.22
N GLU A 152 5.87 6.12 -15.49
CA GLU A 152 4.53 6.38 -16.00
C GLU A 152 3.71 5.09 -16.07
N ALA A 153 4.28 4.00 -16.60
CA ALA A 153 3.60 2.70 -16.66
C ALA A 153 3.15 2.20 -15.29
N LEU A 154 4.02 2.31 -14.27
CA LEU A 154 3.68 1.95 -12.90
C LEU A 154 2.62 2.87 -12.29
N ARG A 155 2.68 4.17 -12.59
CA ARG A 155 1.67 5.14 -12.16
C ARG A 155 0.31 4.83 -12.78
N GLU A 156 0.24 4.48 -14.05
CA GLU A 156 -1.02 4.12 -14.70
C GLU A 156 -1.56 2.78 -14.19
N LEU A 157 -0.71 1.77 -14.04
CA LEU A 157 -1.13 0.46 -13.52
C LEU A 157 -1.62 0.54 -12.07
N ALA A 158 -0.82 1.14 -11.18
CA ALA A 158 -1.13 1.20 -9.75
C ALA A 158 -2.10 2.35 -9.40
N GLY A 159 -1.86 3.55 -9.96
CA GLY A 159 -2.57 4.78 -9.63
C GLY A 159 -3.78 5.09 -10.50
N THR A 160 -3.92 4.49 -11.68
CA THR A 160 -5.12 4.66 -12.52
C THR A 160 -5.98 3.42 -12.51
N TYR A 161 -5.44 2.23 -12.81
CA TYR A 161 -6.26 1.03 -12.91
C TYR A 161 -6.66 0.49 -11.53
N LEU A 162 -5.70 0.12 -10.66
CA LEU A 162 -6.03 -0.45 -9.35
C LEU A 162 -6.76 0.57 -8.46
N PHE A 163 -6.29 1.82 -8.43
CA PHE A 163 -6.96 2.92 -7.72
C PHE A 163 -8.43 3.13 -8.15
N ARG A 164 -8.71 3.17 -9.47
CA ARG A 164 -10.09 3.32 -9.96
C ARG A 164 -10.90 2.05 -9.75
N ALA A 165 -10.29 0.88 -9.92
CA ALA A 165 -10.92 -0.40 -9.71
C ALA A 165 -11.40 -0.57 -8.27
N PHE A 166 -10.61 -0.08 -7.32
CA PHE A 166 -10.95 -0.12 -5.90
C PHE A 166 -11.44 1.24 -5.38
N ALA A 167 -12.00 2.09 -6.24
CA ALA A 167 -12.71 3.33 -5.88
C ALA A 167 -12.07 4.18 -4.76
N MET A 168 -10.74 4.18 -4.66
CA MET A 168 -10.03 4.79 -3.54
C MET A 168 -10.15 6.32 -3.60
N ARG A 169 -9.95 6.99 -2.45
CA ARG A 169 -10.04 8.46 -2.34
C ARG A 169 -8.80 9.18 -2.83
N SER A 170 -7.62 8.62 -2.55
CA SER A 170 -6.35 9.12 -3.08
C SER A 170 -5.38 7.98 -3.35
N SER A 171 -4.43 8.24 -4.25
CA SER A 171 -3.28 7.38 -4.52
C SER A 171 -2.03 8.22 -4.44
N GLU A 172 -1.09 7.81 -3.59
CA GLU A 172 0.22 8.43 -3.43
C GLU A 172 1.33 7.43 -3.78
N ALA A 173 2.44 7.91 -4.33
CA ALA A 173 3.57 7.06 -4.67
C ALA A 173 4.89 7.68 -4.19
N LEU A 174 5.82 6.83 -3.76
CA LEU A 174 7.21 7.17 -3.45
C LEU A 174 8.11 6.14 -4.11
N HIS A 175 8.96 6.59 -5.04
CA HIS A 175 10.00 5.74 -5.63
C HIS A 175 11.38 6.05 -5.02
N ILE A 176 12.14 5.00 -4.72
CA ILE A 176 13.53 5.05 -4.29
C ILE A 176 14.36 4.22 -5.29
N GLY A 177 15.06 4.90 -6.20
CA GLY A 177 15.99 4.27 -7.12
C GLY A 177 17.36 4.04 -6.49
N ASP A 178 18.28 3.48 -7.27
CA ASP A 178 19.69 3.29 -6.89
C ASP A 178 19.89 2.38 -5.65
N VAL A 179 18.94 1.48 -5.39
CA VAL A 179 19.04 0.49 -4.31
C VAL A 179 19.94 -0.66 -4.78
N VAL A 180 21.24 -0.51 -4.55
CA VAL A 180 22.28 -1.47 -4.91
C VAL A 180 22.96 -2.07 -3.68
N GLU A 181 23.64 -3.21 -3.87
CA GLU A 181 24.45 -3.81 -2.82
C GLU A 181 25.56 -2.84 -2.37
N GLY A 182 25.77 -2.73 -1.05
CA GLY A 182 26.75 -1.80 -0.48
C GLY A 182 26.28 -0.34 -0.43
N ALA A 183 24.98 -0.06 -0.58
CA ALA A 183 24.43 1.27 -0.38
C ALA A 183 24.87 1.88 0.96
N SER A 184 25.21 3.17 0.94
CA SER A 184 25.75 3.84 2.13
C SER A 184 24.70 3.99 3.22
N SER A 185 25.13 4.03 4.48
CA SER A 185 24.24 4.31 5.62
C SER A 185 23.52 5.66 5.48
N ALA A 186 24.16 6.64 4.83
CA ALA A 186 23.56 7.94 4.55
C ALA A 186 22.40 7.81 3.55
N PHE A 187 22.60 7.08 2.44
CA PHE A 187 21.54 6.82 1.46
C PHE A 187 20.34 6.11 2.11
N ILE A 188 20.63 5.09 2.93
CA ILE A 188 19.60 4.33 3.65
C ILE A 188 18.80 5.28 4.56
N GLU A 189 19.47 6.07 5.39
CA GLU A 189 18.79 6.96 6.34
C GLU A 189 17.99 8.06 5.63
N ASP A 190 18.57 8.72 4.62
CA ASP A 190 17.87 9.74 3.83
C ASP A 190 16.58 9.18 3.18
N SER A 191 16.68 7.96 2.67
CA SER A 191 15.53 7.26 2.09
C SER A 191 14.48 6.90 3.13
N LEU A 192 14.87 6.42 4.31
CA LEU A 192 13.94 6.15 5.42
C LEU A 192 13.30 7.45 5.93
N GLN A 193 14.02 8.58 5.95
CA GLN A 193 13.44 9.88 6.27
C GLN A 193 12.36 10.31 5.27
N ARG A 194 12.56 10.06 3.97
CA ARG A 194 11.54 10.29 2.94
C ARG A 194 10.29 9.43 3.19
N VAL A 195 10.47 8.18 3.61
CA VAL A 195 9.36 7.26 3.97
C VAL A 195 8.60 7.79 5.19
N ARG A 196 9.30 8.16 6.26
CA ARG A 196 8.67 8.71 7.48
C ARG A 196 7.89 9.99 7.20
N LYS A 197 8.45 10.90 6.38
CA LYS A 197 7.75 12.12 5.94
C LYS A 197 6.48 11.79 5.14
N ARG A 198 6.53 10.81 4.24
CA ARG A 198 5.35 10.35 3.48
C ARG A 198 4.29 9.76 4.41
N ALA A 199 4.67 8.87 5.33
CA ALA A 199 3.77 8.29 6.32
C ALA A 199 3.08 9.37 7.17
N ALA A 200 3.85 10.31 7.72
CA ALA A 200 3.33 11.41 8.53
C ALA A 200 2.36 12.31 7.75
N SER A 201 2.66 12.60 6.48
CA SER A 201 1.77 13.39 5.61
C SER A 201 0.43 12.68 5.37
N ILE A 202 0.45 11.37 5.10
CA ILE A 202 -0.76 10.56 4.96
C ILE A 202 -1.55 10.55 6.27
N CYS A 203 -0.88 10.30 7.41
CA CYS A 203 -1.53 10.29 8.72
C CYS A 203 -2.24 11.62 9.01
N ALA A 204 -1.56 12.75 8.78
CA ALA A 204 -2.13 14.08 8.98
C ALA A 204 -3.36 14.32 8.09
N ARG A 205 -3.26 13.94 6.80
CA ARG A 205 -4.36 14.08 5.84
C ARG A 205 -5.59 13.27 6.26
N VAL A 206 -5.41 12.00 6.60
CA VAL A 206 -6.51 11.12 7.03
C VAL A 206 -7.11 11.57 8.36
N GLY A 207 -6.27 12.04 9.30
CA GLY A 207 -6.74 12.65 10.54
C GLY A 207 -7.58 13.91 10.32
N GLN A 208 -7.15 14.78 9.40
CA GLN A 208 -7.94 15.95 9.01
C GLN A 208 -9.28 15.54 8.37
N GLU A 209 -9.26 14.59 7.43
CA GLU A 209 -10.46 14.15 6.71
C GLU A 209 -11.51 13.52 7.63
N LEU A 210 -11.09 12.72 8.61
CA LEU A 210 -12.02 11.98 9.50
C LEU A 210 -12.39 12.77 10.76
N TYR A 211 -11.46 13.54 11.32
CA TYR A 211 -11.63 14.17 12.64
C TYR A 211 -11.40 15.68 12.67
N GLY A 212 -11.13 16.31 11.53
CA GLY A 212 -10.85 17.75 11.46
C GLY A 212 -9.56 18.16 12.18
N THR A 213 -8.62 17.22 12.39
CA THR A 213 -7.32 17.50 13.00
C THR A 213 -6.57 18.55 12.16
N PRO A 214 -6.01 19.61 12.76
CA PRO A 214 -5.21 20.59 12.03
C PRO A 214 -4.03 19.92 11.34
N LEU A 215 -3.82 20.22 10.05
CA LEU A 215 -2.61 19.80 9.36
C LEU A 215 -1.38 20.44 10.00
N PRO A 216 -0.27 19.72 10.14
CA PRO A 216 0.99 20.34 10.50
C PRO A 216 1.36 21.41 9.46
N PRO A 217 2.02 22.51 9.87
CA PRO A 217 2.47 23.51 8.93
C PRO A 217 3.29 22.86 7.82
N GLN A 218 2.97 23.17 6.56
CA GLN A 218 3.73 22.68 5.43
C GLN A 218 5.19 23.11 5.62
N LEU A 219 6.09 22.15 5.84
CA LEU A 219 7.51 22.39 5.62
C LEU A 219 7.60 22.70 4.13
N GLY A 220 7.94 23.95 3.80
CA GLY A 220 8.02 24.42 2.43
C GLY A 220 8.73 23.39 1.55
N ASP A 221 8.17 23.15 0.37
CA ASP A 221 8.88 22.48 -0.69
C ASP A 221 10.18 23.25 -0.90
N GLY A 222 11.30 22.63 -0.51
CA GLY A 222 12.62 23.17 -0.77
C GLY A 222 12.96 23.06 -2.25
N SER A 223 12.14 23.67 -3.10
CA SER A 223 12.46 24.03 -4.48
C SER A 223 13.50 25.13 -4.52
#